data_AF-A0A4Y2UEB4-F1
#
_entry.id   AF-A0A4Y2UEB4-F1
#
_cell.length_a   1.000
_cell.length_b   1.000
_cell.length_c   1.000
_cell.angle_alpha   90.00
_cell.angle_beta   90.00
_cell.angle_gamma   90.00
#
_symmetry.space_group_name_H-M   'P 1'
#
loop_
_entity.id
_entity.type
_entity.pdbx_description
1 polymer ?
#
loop_
_entity_poly.entity_id
_entity_poly.type
_entity_poly.pdbx_seq_one_letter_code
_entity_poly.pdbx_strand_id
1 'polypeptide(L)'
;MEYCLDSELMILEVEKYPYLYDSRHNDFKNRELKKDAWMAVTKNVIEEKWDQMDEKTRSNVGLMKQFIKSLPKDGECFRYLCSKFPNLSEAKLKEGVFTGPDKRKLLSDSLFSETMGDREKEAWDS
;
A
#
# COMPACT_ATOMS: atom_id res chain seq x y z
N MET A 1 11.84 7.53 11.52
CA MET A 1 11.42 6.31 12.24
C MET A 1 11.02 5.28 11.21
N GLU A 2 11.85 4.24 11.11
CA GLU A 2 11.69 3.09 10.22
C GLU A 2 10.53 2.24 10.76
N TYR A 3 9.42 2.15 10.03
CA TYR A 3 8.25 1.42 10.49
C TYR A 3 8.49 -0.08 10.32
N CYS A 4 9.08 -0.73 11.33
CA CYS A 4 8.95 -2.17 11.49
C CYS A 4 7.45 -2.51 11.49
N LEU A 5 7.05 -3.53 10.74
CA LEU A 5 5.81 -4.23 11.04
C LEU A 5 5.84 -4.53 12.53
N ASP A 6 4.77 -4.17 13.24
CA ASP A 6 4.73 -4.39 14.68
C ASP A 6 4.74 -5.91 14.89
N SER A 7 5.92 -6.43 15.23
CA SER A 7 6.15 -7.85 15.33
C SER A 7 5.31 -8.44 16.46
N GLU A 8 4.99 -7.67 17.50
CA GLU A 8 4.12 -8.12 18.58
C GLU A 8 2.69 -8.33 18.07
N LEU A 9 2.17 -7.39 17.28
CA LEU A 9 0.84 -7.51 16.68
C LEU A 9 0.78 -8.68 15.69
N MET A 10 1.84 -8.88 14.90
CA MET A 10 1.93 -10.01 13.97
C MET A 10 1.94 -11.36 14.72
N ILE A 11 2.64 -11.46 15.84
CA ILE A 11 2.67 -12.65 16.69
C ILE A 11 1.29 -12.92 17.27
N LEU A 12 0.64 -11.92 17.87
CA LEU A 12 -0.71 -12.05 18.45
C LEU A 12 -1.76 -12.50 17.42
N GLU A 13 -1.67 -11.99 16.19
CA GLU A 13 -2.62 -12.37 15.15
C GLU A 13 -2.37 -13.79 14.62
N VAL A 14 -1.10 -14.21 14.50
CA VAL A 14 -0.74 -15.58 14.09
C VAL A 14 -1.17 -16.62 15.14
N GLU A 15 -1.14 -16.28 16.44
CA GLU A 15 -1.59 -17.16 17.53
C GLU A 15 -3.06 -17.56 17.39
N LYS A 16 -3.91 -16.75 16.73
CA LYS A 16 -5.32 -17.10 16.45
C LYS A 16 -5.48 -18.24 15.46
N TYR A 17 -4.42 -18.60 14.74
CA TYR A 17 -4.43 -19.62 13.70
C TYR A 17 -3.38 -20.71 13.99
N PRO A 18 -3.62 -21.62 14.97
CA PRO A 18 -2.64 -22.62 15.41
C PRO A 18 -2.12 -23.51 14.29
N TYR A 19 -2.95 -23.78 13.28
CA TYR A 19 -2.55 -24.57 12.10
C TYR A 19 -1.50 -23.88 11.22
N LEU A 20 -1.16 -22.61 11.45
CA LEU A 20 -0.02 -21.96 10.81
C LEU A 20 1.32 -22.49 11.33
N TYR A 21 1.41 -22.84 12.63
CA TYR A 21 2.69 -23.16 13.29
C TYR A 21 2.71 -24.48 14.09
N ASP A 22 1.57 -24.99 14.58
CA ASP A 22 1.51 -26.29 15.25
C ASP A 22 1.39 -27.42 14.22
N SER A 23 2.50 -28.15 14.03
CA SER A 23 2.58 -29.28 13.11
C SER A 23 1.69 -30.46 13.47
N ARG A 24 1.17 -30.50 14.71
CA ARG A 24 0.25 -31.54 15.20
C ARG A 24 -1.21 -31.20 14.92
N HIS A 25 -1.51 -29.96 14.51
CA HIS A 25 -2.86 -29.56 14.15
C HIS A 25 -3.31 -30.29 12.88
N ASN A 26 -4.53 -30.82 12.87
CA ASN A 26 -5.07 -31.62 11.75
C ASN A 26 -5.00 -30.87 10.41
N ASP A 27 -5.34 -29.58 10.44
CA ASP A 27 -5.29 -28.71 9.26
C ASP A 27 -3.91 -28.15 8.91
N PHE A 28 -2.84 -28.52 9.63
CA PHE A 28 -1.49 -28.02 9.33
C PHE A 28 -1.04 -28.38 7.90
N LYS A 29 -1.54 -29.48 7.32
CA LYS A 29 -1.21 -29.84 5.93
C LYS A 29 -2.09 -29.13 4.89
N ASN A 30 -3.15 -28.44 5.30
CA ASN A 30 -4.09 -27.76 4.41
C ASN A 30 -3.49 -26.43 3.91
N ARG A 31 -3.00 -26.43 2.67
CA ARG A 31 -2.33 -25.26 2.07
C ARG A 31 -3.28 -24.09 1.84
N GLU A 32 -4.54 -24.35 1.49
CA GLU A 32 -5.50 -23.29 1.22
C GLU A 32 -5.91 -22.60 2.52
N LEU A 33 -6.22 -23.38 3.56
CA LEU A 33 -6.54 -22.80 4.87
C LEU A 33 -5.38 -21.96 5.43
N LYS A 34 -4.13 -22.40 5.21
CA LYS A 34 -2.94 -21.62 5.58
C LYS A 34 -2.84 -20.31 4.79
N LYS A 35 -3.11 -20.31 3.49
CA LYS A 35 -3.13 -19.07 2.69
C LYS A 35 -4.20 -18.12 3.19
N ASP A 36 -5.41 -18.62 3.45
CA ASP A 36 -6.53 -17.80 3.93
C ASP A 36 -6.22 -17.18 5.30
N ALA A 37 -5.64 -17.97 6.22
CA ALA A 37 -5.19 -17.46 7.51
C ALA A 37 -4.08 -16.41 7.37
N TRP A 38 -3.07 -16.63 6.53
CA TRP A 38 -2.04 -15.62 6.28
C TRP A 38 -2.61 -14.36 5.64
N MET A 39 -3.60 -14.48 4.75
CA MET A 39 -4.32 -13.32 4.22
C MET A 39 -5.10 -12.59 5.30
N ALA A 40 -5.75 -13.31 6.22
CA ALA A 40 -6.48 -12.71 7.34
C ALA A 40 -5.53 -12.01 8.32
N VAL A 41 -4.41 -12.64 8.70
CA VAL A 41 -3.34 -12.04 9.52
C VAL A 41 -2.83 -10.77 8.86
N THR A 42 -2.50 -10.83 7.56
CA THR A 42 -1.99 -9.68 6.81
C THR A 42 -3.06 -8.59 6.71
N LYS A 43 -4.33 -8.96 6.49
CA LYS A 43 -5.43 -8.00 6.47
C LYS A 43 -5.55 -7.32 7.82
N ASN A 44 -5.62 -8.03 8.93
CA ASN A 44 -5.85 -7.48 10.27
C ASN A 44 -4.67 -6.63 10.78
N VAL A 45 -3.43 -7.10 10.58
CA VAL A 45 -2.20 -6.34 10.93
C VAL A 45 -2.08 -5.05 10.12
N ILE A 46 -2.63 -5.02 8.89
CA ILE A 46 -2.64 -3.82 8.05
C ILE A 46 -3.91 -2.97 8.29
N GLU A 47 -5.09 -3.57 8.52
CA GLU A 47 -6.43 -2.98 8.78
C GLU A 47 -6.47 -2.18 10.07
N GLU A 48 -5.87 -2.68 11.16
CA GLU A 48 -5.69 -1.87 12.38
C GLU A 48 -4.81 -0.62 12.18
N LYS A 49 -3.96 -0.58 11.13
CA LYS A 49 -3.21 0.61 10.72
C LYS A 49 -3.97 1.51 9.74
N TRP A 50 -5.03 1.02 9.08
CA TRP A 50 -5.93 1.84 8.25
C TRP A 50 -6.89 2.68 9.09
N ASP A 51 -7.26 2.22 10.29
CA ASP A 51 -8.11 2.97 11.23
C ASP A 51 -7.31 4.03 12.03
N GLN A 52 -5.98 3.93 12.03
CA GLN A 52 -5.07 4.96 12.53
C GLN A 52 -4.66 6.00 11.47
N MET A 53 -4.97 5.76 10.20
CA MET A 53 -4.85 6.77 9.15
C MET A 53 -6.04 7.72 9.25
N ASP A 54 -5.79 9.02 9.16
CA ASP A 54 -6.86 9.99 9.11
C ASP A 54 -7.77 9.72 7.89
N GLU A 55 -9.06 10.01 8.04
CA GLU A 55 -10.10 9.76 7.03
C GLU A 55 -9.77 10.39 5.67
N LYS A 56 -9.07 11.53 5.71
CA LYS A 56 -8.54 12.23 4.53
C LYS A 56 -7.47 11.40 3.81
N THR A 57 -6.51 10.82 4.52
CA THR A 57 -5.54 9.88 3.94
C THR A 57 -6.23 8.64 3.34
N ARG A 58 -7.27 8.09 3.97
CA ARG A 58 -7.98 6.90 3.46
C ARG A 58 -8.73 7.16 2.15
N SER A 59 -9.40 8.31 2.03
CA SER A 59 -10.05 8.76 0.78
C SER A 59 -9.01 9.02 -0.32
N ASN A 60 -7.90 9.67 0.03
CA ASN A 60 -6.84 10.03 -0.91
C ASN A 60 -6.12 8.82 -1.52
N VAL A 61 -6.10 7.66 -0.84
CA VAL A 61 -5.47 6.45 -1.42
C VAL A 61 -6.21 5.94 -2.66
N GLY A 62 -7.56 5.97 -2.66
CA GLY A 62 -8.37 5.55 -3.79
C GLY A 62 -8.20 6.51 -4.98
N LEU A 63 -8.26 7.81 -4.68
CA LEU A 63 -8.12 8.89 -5.66
C LEU A 63 -6.71 8.94 -6.26
N MET A 64 -5.67 8.82 -5.45
CA MET A 64 -4.27 8.78 -5.92
C MET A 64 -4.02 7.64 -6.91
N LYS A 65 -4.62 6.45 -6.68
CA LYS A 65 -4.50 5.34 -7.62
C LYS A 65 -5.17 5.67 -8.96
N GLN A 66 -6.35 6.27 -8.94
CA GLN A 66 -7.08 6.67 -10.14
C GLN A 66 -6.34 7.78 -10.89
N PHE A 67 -5.83 8.78 -10.17
CA PHE A 67 -5.02 9.87 -10.71
C PHE A 67 -3.78 9.33 -11.45
N ILE A 68 -3.00 8.46 -10.82
CA ILE A 68 -1.78 7.92 -11.46
C ILE A 68 -2.12 7.05 -12.68
N LYS A 69 -3.26 6.35 -12.66
CA LYS A 69 -3.76 5.63 -13.84
C LYS A 69 -4.11 6.58 -14.98
N SER A 70 -4.73 7.73 -14.70
CA SER A 70 -5.11 8.73 -15.70
C SER A 70 -3.97 9.64 -16.15
N LEU A 71 -2.83 9.68 -15.44
CA LEU A 71 -1.67 10.47 -15.85
C LEU A 71 -1.17 10.09 -17.26
N PRO A 72 -0.81 11.09 -18.09
CA PRO A 72 -0.11 10.87 -19.35
C PRO A 72 1.22 10.14 -19.11
N LYS A 73 1.49 9.05 -19.84
CA LYS A 73 2.67 8.20 -19.59
C LYS A 73 3.99 8.84 -20.02
N ASP A 74 3.90 9.85 -20.86
CA ASP A 74 4.99 10.70 -21.33
C ASP A 74 5.06 12.05 -20.58
N GLY A 75 4.11 12.34 -19.69
CA GLY A 75 4.03 13.58 -18.92
C GLY A 75 5.10 13.70 -17.84
N GLU A 76 5.45 14.93 -17.47
CA GLU A 76 6.50 15.21 -16.48
C GLU A 76 6.18 14.62 -15.10
N CYS A 77 4.91 14.69 -14.67
CA CYS A 77 4.43 14.07 -13.43
C CYS A 77 4.69 12.55 -13.40
N PHE A 78 4.43 11.84 -14.50
CA PHE A 78 4.71 10.40 -14.58
C PHE A 78 6.21 10.09 -14.64
N ARG A 79 7.00 10.90 -15.37
CA ARG A 79 8.47 10.75 -15.38
C ARG A 79 9.08 10.99 -13.99
N TYR A 80 8.53 11.94 -13.24
CA TYR A 80 8.94 12.18 -11.87
C TYR A 80 8.65 10.98 -10.97
N LEU A 81 7.48 10.35 -11.09
CA LEU A 81 7.17 9.11 -10.36
C LEU A 81 8.17 7.98 -10.66
N CYS A 82 8.55 7.80 -11.93
CA CYS A 82 9.58 6.83 -12.32
C CYS A 82 10.94 7.12 -11.68
N SER A 83 11.32 8.40 -11.58
CA SER A 83 12.56 8.83 -10.93
C SER A 83 12.52 8.70 -9.40
N LYS A 84 11.39 9.06 -8.78
CA LYS A 84 11.20 9.06 -7.32
C LYS A 84 11.13 7.66 -6.74
N PHE A 85 10.58 6.72 -7.50
CA PHE A 85 10.41 5.32 -7.11
C PHE A 85 11.13 4.38 -8.09
N PRO A 86 12.47 4.41 -8.17
CA PRO A 86 13.23 3.58 -9.10
C PRO A 86 13.09 2.07 -8.80
N ASN A 87 12.66 1.74 -7.57
CA ASN A 87 12.38 0.37 -7.14
C ASN A 87 11.03 -0.16 -7.67
N LEU A 88 10.16 0.71 -8.19
CA LEU A 88 8.90 0.33 -8.80
C LEU A 88 9.08 0.24 -10.32
N SER A 89 8.71 -0.91 -10.90
CA SER A 89 8.62 -1.03 -12.35
C SER A 89 7.57 -0.07 -12.90
N GLU A 90 7.78 0.43 -14.11
CA GLU A 90 6.84 1.30 -14.81
C GLU A 90 5.42 0.70 -14.88
N ALA A 91 5.29 -0.62 -15.02
CA ALA A 91 4.00 -1.31 -15.01
C ALA A 91 3.24 -1.15 -13.67
N LYS A 92 3.95 -1.23 -12.54
CA LYS A 92 3.37 -1.00 -11.21
C LYS A 92 2.95 0.46 -11.03
N LEU A 93 3.76 1.40 -11.53
CA LEU A 93 3.42 2.81 -11.53
C LEU A 93 2.18 3.09 -12.38
N LYS A 94 2.12 2.55 -13.60
CA LYS A 94 0.95 2.67 -14.51
C LYS A 94 -0.34 2.17 -13.87
N GLU A 95 -0.26 1.09 -13.11
CA GLU A 95 -1.41 0.50 -12.41
C GLU A 95 -1.73 1.17 -11.06
N GLY A 96 -0.96 2.19 -10.66
CA GLY A 96 -1.11 2.86 -9.37
C GLY A 96 -0.88 1.91 -8.19
N VAL A 97 0.00 0.92 -8.36
CA VAL A 97 0.33 -0.09 -7.35
C VAL A 97 1.45 0.44 -6.47
N PHE A 98 1.04 1.04 -5.35
CA PHE A 98 1.93 1.59 -4.32
C PHE A 98 1.70 0.86 -2.99
N THR A 99 2.78 0.68 -2.23
CA THR A 99 2.68 0.23 -0.83
C THR A 99 2.23 1.39 0.06
N GLY A 100 1.80 1.10 1.30
CA GLY A 100 1.48 2.14 2.29
C GLY A 100 2.60 3.18 2.47
N PRO A 101 3.87 2.75 2.67
CA PRO A 101 5.02 3.65 2.70
C PRO A 101 5.19 4.52 1.45
N ASP A 102 5.04 3.94 0.25
CA ASP A 102 5.22 4.70 -0.99
C ASP A 102 4.16 5.79 -1.15
N LYS A 103 2.91 5.50 -0.79
CA LYS A 103 1.80 6.47 -0.80
C LYS A 103 2.06 7.62 0.15
N ARG A 104 2.46 7.34 1.39
CA ARG A 104 2.81 8.38 2.37
C ARG A 104 3.97 9.24 1.86
N LYS A 105 4.98 8.61 1.25
CA LYS A 105 6.12 9.33 0.67
C LYS A 105 5.68 10.25 -0.46
N LEU A 106 4.75 9.82 -1.31
CA LEU A 106 4.22 10.66 -2.39
C LEU A 106 3.33 11.80 -1.87
N LEU A 107 2.41 11.51 -0.94
CA LEU A 107 1.48 12.49 -0.36
C LEU A 107 2.19 13.59 0.44
N SER A 108 3.38 13.31 0.97
CA SER A 108 4.21 14.29 1.70
C SER A 108 5.26 14.98 0.81
N ASP A 109 5.33 14.63 -0.46
CA ASP A 109 6.34 15.15 -1.38
C ASP A 109 5.85 16.44 -2.04
N SER A 110 6.26 17.59 -1.49
CA SER A 110 5.91 18.90 -2.07
C SER A 110 6.44 19.08 -3.49
N LEU A 111 7.54 18.42 -3.86
CA LEU A 111 8.08 18.47 -5.23
C LEU A 111 7.19 17.74 -6.24
N PHE A 112 6.33 16.82 -5.78
CA PHE A 112 5.43 16.11 -6.67
C PHE A 112 4.39 17.05 -7.28
N SER A 113 3.80 17.95 -6.47
CA SER A 113 2.85 18.94 -6.98
C SER A 113 3.50 19.96 -7.92
N GLU A 114 4.81 20.23 -7.78
CA GLU A 114 5.55 21.06 -8.73
C GLU A 114 5.66 20.42 -10.12
N THR A 115 5.65 19.09 -10.20
CA THR A 115 5.71 18.35 -11.49
C THR A 115 4.37 18.24 -12.20
N MET A 116 3.28 18.65 -11.56
CA MET A 116 1.94 18.62 -12.12
C MET A 116 1.65 19.87 -12.95
N GLY A 117 1.10 19.68 -14.15
CA GLY A 117 0.48 20.76 -14.89
C GLY A 117 -0.83 21.23 -14.24
N ASP A 118 -1.40 22.34 -14.71
CA ASP A 118 -2.57 22.96 -14.08
C ASP A 118 -3.78 22.00 -13.95
N ARG A 119 -4.07 21.24 -15.02
CA ARG A 119 -5.15 20.22 -15.02
C ARG A 119 -4.86 19.04 -14.08
N GLU A 120 -3.59 18.70 -13.91
CA GLU A 120 -3.18 17.61 -13.01
C GLU A 120 -3.26 18.07 -11.55
N LYS A 121 -2.92 19.33 -11.26
CA LYS A 121 -3.12 19.94 -9.93
C LYS A 121 -4.60 20.01 -9.57
N GLU A 122 -5.45 20.49 -10.47
CA GLU A 122 -6.90 20.53 -10.25
C GLU A 122 -7.48 19.13 -9.95
N ALA A 123 -7.01 18.10 -10.67
CA ALA A 123 -7.44 16.72 -10.42
C ALA A 123 -6.84 16.11 -9.14
N TRP A 124 -5.72 16.64 -8.64
CA TRP A 124 -5.06 16.18 -7.41
C TRP A 124 -5.68 16.81 -6.15
N ASP A 125 -6.12 18.06 -6.25
CA ASP A 125 -6.70 18.83 -5.14
C ASP A 125 -8.23 18.65 -5.02
N SER A 126 -8.87 18.00 -6.00
CA SER A 126 -10.32 17.69 -6.03
C SER A 126 -10.71 16.46 -5.22
#